data_AF-A0A2V5K8Y0-F1
#
_entry.id   AF-A0A2V5K8Y0-F1
#
_cell.length_a   1.000
_cell.length_b   1.000
_cell.length_c   1.000
_cell.angle_alpha   90.00
_cell.angle_beta   90.00
_cell.angle_gamma   90.00
#
_symmetry.space_group_name_H-M   'P 1'
#
loop_
_entity.id
_entity.type
_entity.pdbx_description
1 polymer ?
#
loop_
_entity_poly.entity_id
_entity_poly.type
_entity_poly.pdbx_seq_one_letter_code
_entity_poly.pdbx_strand_id
1 'polypeptide(L)' 'MSTRNEYEYADLNDKPELVDEIVELERRLHKQTGRSVTLIAYARTDAEGEESCRAGLND' A
#
# COMPACT_ATOMS: atom_id res chain seq x y z
N MET A 1 -6.03 -25.97 7.39
CA MET A 1 -5.90 -24.51 7.61
C MET A 1 -4.48 -24.13 7.25
N SER A 2 -4.26 -23.63 6.04
CA SER A 2 -2.92 -23.18 5.62
C SER A 2 -3.00 -21.68 5.43
N THR A 3 -2.69 -20.93 6.49
CA THR A 3 -2.41 -19.50 6.41
C THR A 3 -1.08 -19.33 5.69
N ARG A 4 -1.06 -19.42 4.37
CA ARG A 4 0.09 -18.92 3.60
C ARG A 4 0.10 -17.42 3.82
N ASN A 5 1.24 -16.87 4.25
CA ASN A 5 1.41 -15.42 4.30
C ASN A 5 1.35 -14.93 2.85
N GLU A 6 0.20 -14.39 2.44
CA GLU A 6 -0.05 -13.89 1.08
C GLU A 6 0.63 -12.52 0.82
N TYR A 7 1.34 -11.99 1.82
CA TYR A 7 1.91 -10.66 1.82
C TYR A 7 3.31 -10.63 2.45
N GLU A 8 4.19 -9.87 1.81
CA GLU A 8 5.56 -9.59 2.24
C GLU A 8 5.74 -8.08 2.37
N TYR A 9 6.74 -7.63 3.12
CA TYR A 9 7.06 -6.21 3.12
C TYR A 9 7.46 -5.76 1.71
N ALA A 10 6.85 -4.68 1.23
CA ALA A 10 7.23 -4.12 -0.05
C ALA A 10 8.66 -3.57 0.04
N ASP A 11 9.55 -4.03 -0.84
CA ASP A 11 10.86 -3.39 -1.02
C ASP A 11 10.67 -2.13 -1.89
N LEU A 12 10.96 -0.98 -1.30
CA LEU A 12 10.84 0.33 -1.94
C LEU A 12 12.19 1.04 -2.08
N ASN A 13 13.30 0.33 -1.84
CA ASN A 13 14.64 0.95 -1.81
C ASN A 13 14.99 1.62 -3.15
N ASP A 14 14.53 1.03 -4.26
CA ASP A 14 14.77 1.55 -5.61
C ASP A 14 13.66 2.50 -6.11
N LYS A 15 12.69 2.87 -5.27
CA LYS A 15 11.52 3.68 -5.65
C LYS A 15 11.29 4.85 -4.67
N PRO A 16 12.20 5.83 -4.63
CA PRO A 16 12.11 6.94 -3.68
C PRO A 16 10.83 7.76 -3.84
N GLU A 17 10.28 7.89 -5.06
CA GLU A 17 9.03 8.60 -5.30
C GLU A 17 7.83 7.99 -4.56
N LEU A 18 7.81 6.66 -4.38
CA LEU A 18 6.74 5.98 -3.65
C LEU A 18 6.86 6.22 -2.15
N VAL A 19 8.08 6.33 -1.64
CA VAL A 19 8.32 6.69 -0.23
C VAL A 19 7.83 8.11 0.05
N ASP A 20 8.11 9.05 -0.85
CA ASP A 20 7.62 10.42 -0.73
C ASP A 20 6.08 10.49 -0.72
N GLU A 21 5.43 9.71 -1.59
CA GLU A 21 3.97 9.63 -1.64
C GLU A 21 3.36 9.05 -0.35
N ILE A 22 3.97 8.01 0.22
CA ILE A 22 3.57 7.43 1.51
C ILE A 22 3.65 8.49 2.61
N VAL A 23 4.76 9.25 2.66
CA VAL A 23 4.96 10.31 3.66
C VAL A 23 3.94 11.44 3.49
N GLU A 24 3.61 11.83 2.26
CA GLU A 24 2.57 12.83 2.02
C GLU A 24 1.20 12.33 2.51
N LEU A 25 0.89 11.07 2.25
CA LEU A 25 -0.35 10.45 2.71
C LEU A 25 -0.44 10.40 4.24
N GLU A 26 0.64 10.03 4.93
CA GLU A 26 0.72 10.07 6.40
C GLU A 26 0.41 11.48 6.92
N ARG A 27 1.03 12.51 6.33
CA ARG A 27 0.78 13.92 6.72
C ARG A 27 -0.67 14.32 6.49
N ARG A 28 -1.28 13.90 5.38
CA ARG A 28 -2.68 14.20 5.06
C ARG A 28 -3.62 13.53 6.07
N LEU A 29 -3.42 12.25 6.35
CA LEU A 29 -4.23 11.51 7.31
C LEU A 29 -4.06 12.06 8.73
N HIS A 30 -2.84 12.46 9.10
CA HIS A 30 -2.59 13.15 10.37
C HIS A 30 -3.40 14.44 10.47
N LYS A 31 -3.36 15.30 9.44
CA LYS A 31 -4.14 16.55 9.41
C LYS A 31 -5.65 16.31 9.49
N GLN A 32 -6.16 15.25 8.85
CA GLN A 32 -7.60 14.96 8.82
C GLN A 32 -8.11 14.33 10.12
N THR A 33 -7.31 13.47 10.75
CA THR A 33 -7.73 12.69 11.92
C THR A 33 -7.27 13.29 13.24
N GLY A 34 -6.28 14.20 13.21
CA GLY A 34 -5.61 14.73 14.40
C GLY A 34 -4.78 13.69 15.16
N ARG A 35 -4.53 12.51 14.55
CA ARG A 35 -3.84 11.38 15.18
C ARG A 35 -2.56 11.05 14.42
N SER A 36 -1.57 10.51 15.12
CA SER A 36 -0.40 9.95 14.44
C SER A 36 -0.82 8.70 13.66
N VAL A 37 -0.52 8.65 12.36
CA VAL A 37 -0.85 7.54 11.48
C VAL A 37 0.46 7.00 10.91
N THR A 38 0.63 5.68 10.95
CA THR A 38 1.77 4.97 10.37
C THR A 38 1.26 4.11 9.23
N LEU A 39 1.83 4.29 8.05
CA LEU A 39 1.52 3.50 6.86
C LEU A 39 2.58 2.40 6.66
N ILE A 40 2.13 1.18 6.37
CA ILE A 40 3.00 0.02 6.12
C ILE A 40 2.66 -0.53 4.74
N ALA A 41 3.65 -0.61 3.86
CA ALA A 41 3.49 -1.14 2.51
C ALA A 41 3.76 -2.64 2.46
N TYR A 42 2.84 -3.38 1.85
CA TYR A 42 2.97 -4.82 1.60
C TYR A 42 2.89 -5.10 0.10
N ALA A 43 3.71 -6.04 -0.37
CA ALA A 43 3.62 -6.65 -1.68
C ALA A 43 2.94 -8.02 -1.56
N ARG A 44 2.17 -8.42 -2.58
CA ARG A 44 1.54 -9.74 -2.60
C ARG A 44 2.55 -10.76 -3.18
N THR A 45 2.74 -11.88 -2.50
CA THR A 45 3.70 -12.92 -2.92
C THR A 45 3.35 -13.54 -4.29
N ASP A 46 2.07 -13.54 -4.68
CA ASP A 46 1.59 -14.17 -5.93
C ASP A 46 1.42 -13.20 -7.12
N ALA A 47 1.88 -11.95 -7.05
CA ALA A 47 1.61 -10.93 -8.06
C ALA A 47 2.59 -10.91 -9.26
N GLU A 48 3.03 -12.07 -9.73
CA GLU A 48 3.55 -12.22 -11.10
C GLU A 48 2.39 -12.52 -12.06
N GLY A 49 1.41 -11.61 -12.14
CA GLY A 49 0.29 -11.75 -13.06
C GLY A 49 -0.92 -10.90 -12.67
N GLU A 50 -1.46 -10.22 -13.68
CA GLU A 50 -2.79 -9.59 -13.72
C GLU A 50 -2.87 -8.13 -13.23
N GLU A 51 -2.72 -7.24 -14.22
CA GLU A 51 -3.56 -6.06 -14.39
C GLU A 51 -4.96 -6.26 -13.79
N SER A 52 -5.33 -5.45 -12.80
CA SER A 52 -6.59 -4.70 -12.77
C SER A 52 -6.75 -4.07 -11.40
N CYS A 53 -6.29 -2.82 -11.25
CA CYS A 53 -6.96 -1.88 -10.36
C CYS A 53 -8.35 -1.64 -10.98
N ARG A 54 -9.29 -2.54 -10.71
CA ARG A 54 -10.69 -2.40 -11.14
C ARG A 54 -11.31 -1.34 -10.23
N ALA A 55 -11.11 -0.08 -10.61
CA ALA A 55 -11.94 1.03 -10.15
C ALA A 55 -13.39 0.67 -10.49
N GLY A 56 -14.21 0.49 -9.46
CA GLY A 56 -15.62 0.19 -9.62
C GLY A 56 -16.37 1.32 -10.29
N LEU A 57 -17.37 0.97 -11.11
CA LEU A 57 -18.54 1.80 -11.38
C LEU A 57 -19.71 0.86 -11.68
N ASN A 58 -20.77 1.03 -10.88
CA ASN A 58 -22.08 0.40 -11.02
C ASN A 58 -22.72 0.76 -12.37
N ASP A 59 -23.47 -0.18 -12.95
CA ASP A 59 -24.86 0.01 -13.43
C ASP A 59 -25.60 -1.34 -13.34
#